data_AF-A0A9D4XJH9-F1
#
_entry.id   AF-A0A9D4XJH9-F1
#
_cell.length_a   1.000
_cell.length_b   1.000
_cell.length_c   1.000
_cell.angle_alpha   90.00
_cell.angle_beta   90.00
_cell.angle_gamma   90.00
#
_symmetry.space_group_name_H-M   'P 1'
#
loop_
_entity.id
_entity.type
_entity.pdbx_description
1 polymer ?
#
loop_
_entity_poly.entity_id
_entity_poly.type
_entity_poly.pdbx_seq_one_letter_code
_entity_poly.pdbx_strand_id
1 'polypeptide(L)'
;NHGTPTSHRPELVLNNFTTRLGHRVGRMIQSLFPQDPEFKGRRVVTFHNQRDFVFFRHHRYIFEKKEIKKIESKGKKDEDGESEKVPDHKTIARLQECGPRFTLKLVSLQHGTFDTKGGEYEWVHKPEMDTSRRRFFL
;
A
#
# COMPACT_ATOMS: atom_id res chain seq x y z
N ASN A 1 -1.16 0.46 21.24
CA ASN A 1 -0.81 -0.98 21.32
C ASN A 1 -0.70 -1.55 19.92
N HIS A 2 0.52 -1.81 19.45
CA HIS A 2 0.78 -2.48 18.17
C HIS A 2 0.66 -4.00 18.36
N GLY A 3 0.15 -4.72 17.36
CA GLY A 3 0.11 -6.18 17.39
C GLY A 3 1.48 -6.79 17.13
N THR A 4 1.77 -7.97 17.68
CA THR A 4 2.98 -8.70 17.34
C THR A 4 2.83 -9.37 15.95
N PRO A 5 3.80 -9.22 15.04
CA PRO A 5 3.74 -9.89 13.75
C PRO A 5 3.95 -11.40 13.91
N THR A 6 3.24 -12.19 13.11
CA THR A 6 3.48 -13.64 12.98
C THR A 6 4.65 -13.92 12.03
N SER A 7 5.10 -15.17 11.91
CA SER A 7 6.20 -15.58 11.03
C SER A 7 5.85 -15.65 9.54
N HIS A 8 4.56 -15.63 9.18
CA HIS A 8 4.09 -15.81 7.79
C HIS A 8 4.65 -14.77 6.82
N ARG A 9 4.96 -15.16 5.58
CA ARG A 9 5.43 -14.24 4.54
C ARG A 9 4.34 -13.20 4.19
N PRO A 10 4.64 -11.89 4.25
CA PRO A 10 3.64 -10.86 4.00
C PRO A 10 3.38 -10.66 2.51
N GLU A 11 2.18 -10.21 2.18
CA GLU A 11 1.86 -9.60 0.90
C GLU A 11 2.57 -8.25 0.77
N LEU A 12 3.04 -7.91 -0.44
CA LEU A 12 3.69 -6.62 -0.71
C LEU A 12 2.82 -5.77 -1.64
N VAL A 13 2.48 -4.57 -1.20
CA VAL A 13 1.73 -3.58 -1.96
C VAL A 13 2.64 -2.39 -2.28
N LEU A 14 2.89 -2.15 -3.56
CA LEU A 14 3.56 -0.94 -4.05
C LEU A 14 2.52 -0.05 -4.75
N ASN A 15 2.30 1.15 -4.20
CA ASN A 15 1.35 2.10 -4.75
C ASN A 15 2.07 3.31 -5.33
N ASN A 16 1.63 3.77 -6.50
CA ASN A 16 2.05 5.02 -7.16
C ASN A 16 3.54 5.13 -7.54
N PHE A 17 4.22 4.02 -7.86
CA PHE A 17 5.55 4.03 -8.46
C PHE A 17 5.46 4.02 -9.99
N THR A 18 4.92 5.09 -10.58
CA THR A 18 4.49 5.10 -12.00
C THR A 18 5.56 5.58 -12.97
N THR A 19 6.56 6.30 -12.49
CA THR A 19 7.63 6.82 -13.36
C THR A 19 8.63 5.71 -13.72
N ARG A 20 9.54 5.97 -14.68
CA ARG A 20 10.61 5.02 -15.01
C ARG A 20 11.53 4.74 -13.82
N LEU A 21 11.88 5.79 -13.06
CA LEU A 21 12.69 5.67 -11.86
C LEU A 21 11.90 4.96 -10.74
N GLY A 22 10.62 5.30 -10.57
CA GLY A 22 9.70 4.63 -9.66
C GLY A 22 9.60 3.14 -9.90
N HIS A 23 9.37 2.71 -11.14
CA HIS A 23 9.35 1.29 -11.48
C HIS A 23 10.69 0.59 -11.17
N ARG A 24 11.83 1.28 -11.29
CA ARG A 24 13.14 0.73 -10.95
C ARG A 24 13.29 0.55 -9.44
N VAL A 25 13.02 1.60 -8.67
CA VAL A 25 13.05 1.58 -7.20
C VAL A 25 12.03 0.58 -6.65
N GLY A 26 10.82 0.52 -7.23
CA GLY A 26 9.79 -0.43 -6.87
C GLY A 26 10.24 -1.88 -7.06
N ARG A 27 10.89 -2.21 -8.20
CA ARG A 27 11.47 -3.54 -8.42
C ARG A 27 12.57 -3.86 -7.41
N MET A 28 13.44 -2.90 -7.08
CA MET A 28 14.48 -3.10 -6.05
C MET A 28 13.84 -3.40 -4.69
N ILE A 29 12.83 -2.62 -4.27
CA ILE A 29 12.10 -2.87 -3.03
C ILE A 29 11.43 -4.25 -3.08
N GLN A 30 10.75 -4.60 -4.17
CA GLN A 30 10.12 -5.92 -4.35
C GLN A 30 11.11 -7.06 -4.17
N SER A 31 12.35 -6.92 -4.66
CA SER A 31 13.38 -7.95 -4.56
C SER A 31 13.84 -8.24 -3.12
N LEU A 32 13.57 -7.33 -2.18
CA LEU A 32 13.87 -7.53 -0.76
C LEU A 32 12.83 -8.40 -0.05
N PHE A 33 11.71 -8.72 -0.70
CA PHE A 33 10.61 -9.49 -0.12
C PHE A 33 10.40 -10.82 -0.86
N PRO A 34 9.94 -11.88 -0.16
CA PRO A 34 9.53 -13.12 -0.80
C PRO A 34 8.41 -12.88 -1.81
N GLN A 35 8.47 -13.55 -2.96
CA GLN A 35 7.47 -13.42 -4.04
C GLN A 35 6.27 -14.37 -3.86
N ASP A 36 6.27 -15.17 -2.80
CA ASP A 36 5.28 -16.18 -2.45
C ASP A 36 4.61 -15.84 -1.10
N PRO A 37 3.63 -14.92 -1.08
CA PRO A 37 2.99 -14.49 0.16
C PRO A 37 2.07 -15.56 0.75
N GLU A 38 2.00 -15.61 2.09
CA GLU A 38 1.14 -16.52 2.83
C GLU A 38 -0.13 -15.82 3.32
N PHE A 39 -1.18 -15.86 2.49
CA PHE A 39 -2.47 -15.18 2.76
C PHE A 39 -3.14 -15.58 4.08
N LYS A 40 -2.90 -16.81 4.57
CA LYS A 40 -3.40 -17.28 5.88
C LYS A 40 -2.91 -16.40 7.04
N GLY A 41 -1.69 -15.87 6.94
CA GLY A 41 -1.11 -14.97 7.93
C GLY A 41 -1.77 -13.59 7.97
N ARG A 42 -2.43 -13.20 6.86
CA ARG A 42 -3.08 -11.90 6.64
C ARG A 42 -2.16 -10.71 6.90
N ARG A 43 -0.88 -10.84 6.57
CA ARG A 43 0.12 -9.78 6.74
C ARG A 43 0.30 -9.05 5.42
N VAL A 44 0.38 -7.73 5.48
CA VAL A 44 0.63 -6.88 4.32
C VAL A 44 1.65 -5.80 4.68
N VAL A 45 2.65 -5.66 3.82
CA VAL A 45 3.61 -4.57 3.82
C VAL A 45 3.24 -3.64 2.67
N THR A 46 3.15 -2.35 2.95
CA THR A 46 2.77 -1.35 1.96
C THR A 46 3.87 -0.30 1.85
N PHE A 47 4.33 -0.06 0.63
CA PHE A 47 5.08 1.13 0.26
C PHE A 47 4.17 1.99 -0.62
N HIS A 48 3.71 3.11 -0.08
CA HIS A 48 2.87 4.05 -0.80
C HIS A 48 3.68 5.27 -1.16
N ASN A 49 3.92 5.49 -2.45
CA ASN A 49 4.56 6.69 -2.94
C ASN A 49 3.53 7.83 -3.03
N GLN A 50 3.80 8.94 -2.36
CA GLN A 50 3.00 10.15 -2.44
C GLN A 50 3.94 11.35 -2.50
N ARG A 51 3.98 12.00 -3.67
CA ARG A 51 4.81 13.20 -3.91
C ARG A 51 6.30 12.95 -3.61
N ASP A 52 6.85 11.84 -4.08
CA ASP A 52 8.24 11.38 -3.85
C ASP A 52 8.60 11.01 -2.39
N PHE A 53 7.60 10.95 -1.51
CA PHE A 53 7.72 10.35 -0.19
C PHE A 53 7.13 8.95 -0.20
N VAL A 54 7.94 7.97 0.13
CA VAL A 54 7.52 6.57 0.22
C VAL A 54 7.16 6.25 1.65
N PHE A 55 5.86 6.14 1.92
CA PHE A 55 5.33 5.77 3.22
C PHE A 55 5.34 4.26 3.37
N PHE A 56 6.13 3.78 4.33
CA PHE A 56 6.14 2.37 4.71
C PHE A 56 5.13 2.13 5.82
N ARG A 57 4.31 1.08 5.66
CA ARG A 57 3.44 0.57 6.72
C ARG A 57 3.43 -0.95 6.72
N HIS A 58 3.27 -1.52 7.91
CA HIS A 58 3.13 -2.96 8.11
C HIS A 58 1.88 -3.25 8.90
N HIS A 59 0.93 -3.94 8.25
CA HIS A 59 -0.35 -4.28 8.85
C HIS A 59 -0.61 -5.78 8.84
N ARG A 60 -1.48 -6.19 9.74
CA ARG A 60 -2.27 -7.41 9.63
C ARG A 60 -3.72 -7.01 9.34
N TYR A 61 -4.37 -7.66 8.38
CA TYR A 61 -5.77 -7.38 8.05
C TYR A 61 -6.72 -8.45 8.57
N ILE A 62 -7.95 -8.05 8.88
CA ILE A 62 -9.03 -8.92 9.33
C ILE A 62 -10.28 -8.55 8.55
N PHE A 63 -10.91 -9.55 7.92
CA PHE A 63 -12.18 -9.35 7.23
C PHE A 63 -13.33 -9.42 8.22
N GLU A 64 -14.20 -8.41 8.17
CA GLU A 64 -15.40 -8.29 8.99
C GLU A 64 -16.60 -8.09 8.06
N LYS A 65 -17.74 -8.71 8.40
CA LYS A 65 -19.00 -8.49 7.68
C LYS A 65 -19.71 -7.29 8.32
N LYS A 66 -19.99 -6.26 7.54
CA LYS A 66 -20.76 -5.10 7.98
C LYS A 66 -22.13 -5.12 7.30
N GLU A 67 -23.19 -5.05 8.10
CA GLU A 67 -24.56 -4.90 7.58
C GLU A 67 -24.72 -3.50 6.96
N ILE A 68 -25.19 -3.46 5.71
CA ILE A 68 -25.61 -2.21 5.09
C ILE A 68 -27.10 -2.05 5.35
N LYS A 69 -27.48 -1.05 6.15
CA LYS A 69 -28.87 -0.58 6.19
C LYS A 69 -29.14 0.11 4.86
N LYS A 70 -29.93 -0.50 3.97
CA LYS A 70 -30.44 0.17 2.78
C LYS A 70 -31.21 1.41 3.24
N ILE A 71 -30.80 2.59 2.79
CA ILE A 71 -31.58 3.81 2.94
C ILE A 71 -32.79 3.62 2.02
N GLU A 72 -33.98 3.47 2.60
CA GLU A 72 -35.22 3.35 1.84
C GLU A 72 -35.43 4.63 1.01
N SER A 73 -35.16 4.56 -0.29
CA SER A 73 -35.69 5.53 -1.25
C SER A 73 -37.20 5.37 -1.24
N LYS A 74 -37.93 6.38 -0.73
CA LYS A 74 -39.40 6.48 -0.80
C LYS A 74 -39.86 6.50 -2.27
N GLY A 75 -40.01 5.31 -2.86
CA GLY A 75 -40.74 5.07 -4.10
C GLY A 75 -42.00 4.27 -3.77
N LYS A 76 -43.12 4.62 -4.43
CA LYS A 76 -44.48 4.08 -4.26
C LYS A 76 -44.55 2.58 -3.92
N LYS A 77 -45.38 2.26 -2.92
CA LYS A 77 -45.84 0.91 -2.58
C LYS A 77 -46.79 0.42 -3.67
N ASP A 78 -46.46 -0.72 -4.27
CA ASP A 78 -47.45 -1.64 -4.85
C ASP A 78 -47.37 -2.96 -4.06
N GLU A 79 -48.53 -3.57 -3.84
CA GLU A 79 -48.80 -4.68 -2.92
C GLU A 79 -48.36 -6.07 -3.44
N ASP A 80 -48.17 -6.97 -2.48
CA ASP A 80 -48.12 -8.44 -2.57
C ASP A 80 -46.88 -9.11 -3.17
N GLY A 81 -45.90 -9.31 -2.29
CA GLY A 81 -44.84 -10.30 -2.42
C GLY A 81 -43.95 -10.29 -1.19
N GLU A 82 -44.11 -11.27 -0.29
CA GLU A 82 -43.24 -11.47 0.86
C GLU A 82 -41.84 -11.89 0.38
N SER A 83 -41.03 -10.90 0.02
CA SER A 83 -39.63 -11.09 -0.34
C SER A 83 -38.82 -11.17 0.95
N GLU A 84 -38.28 -12.35 1.25
CA GLU A 84 -37.28 -12.52 2.30
C GLU A 84 -36.18 -11.47 2.09
N LYS A 85 -36.09 -10.51 3.02
CA LYS A 85 -35.03 -9.49 3.01
C LYS A 85 -33.73 -10.18 3.40
N VAL A 86 -33.04 -10.80 2.43
CA VAL A 86 -31.68 -11.31 2.66
C VAL A 86 -30.81 -10.11 3.07
N PRO A 87 -30.23 -10.10 4.28
CA PRO A 87 -29.39 -9.01 4.71
C PRO A 87 -28.16 -8.91 3.79
N ASP A 88 -28.03 -7.79 3.10
CA ASP A 88 -26.88 -7.52 2.25
C ASP A 88 -25.68 -7.17 3.14
N HIS A 89 -24.69 -8.07 3.14
CA HIS A 89 -23.49 -7.92 3.95
C HIS A 89 -22.32 -7.45 3.09
N LYS A 90 -21.73 -6.31 3.41
CA LYS A 90 -20.47 -5.85 2.80
C LYS A 90 -19.29 -6.35 3.62
N THR A 91 -18.40 -7.09 2.98
CA THR A 91 -17.12 -7.47 3.58
C THR A 91 -16.20 -6.25 3.59
N ILE A 92 -15.67 -5.90 4.77
CA ILE A 92 -14.69 -4.83 4.95
C ILE A 92 -13.40 -5.41 5.54
N ALA A 93 -12.25 -4.82 5.21
CA ALA A 93 -10.98 -5.18 5.82
C ALA A 93 -10.60 -4.15 6.89
N ARG A 94 -10.50 -4.58 8.15
CA ARG A 94 -9.90 -3.79 9.23
C ARG A 94 -8.41 -4.06 9.30
N LEU A 95 -7.61 -3.02 9.53
CA LEU A 95 -6.16 -3.12 9.64
C LEU A 95 -5.71 -2.96 11.10
N GLN A 96 -4.76 -3.79 11.50
CA GLN A 96 -4.02 -3.67 12.75
C GLN A 96 -2.55 -3.45 12.40
N GLU A 97 -1.91 -2.45 12.98
CA GLU A 97 -0.48 -2.24 12.77
C GLU A 97 0.38 -3.20 13.57
N CYS A 98 1.44 -3.71 12.92
CA CYS A 98 2.31 -4.73 13.49
C CYS A 98 3.80 -4.42 13.39
N GLY A 99 4.17 -3.28 12.80
CA GLY A 99 5.57 -2.93 12.56
C GLY A 99 5.80 -1.43 12.60
N PRO A 100 7.05 -1.00 12.40
CA PRO A 100 7.41 0.41 12.45
C PRO A 100 6.70 1.20 11.35
N ARG A 101 6.51 2.49 11.62
CA ARG A 101 6.09 3.47 10.61
C ARG A 101 7.29 4.34 10.29
N PHE A 102 7.64 4.41 9.02
CA PHE A 102 8.62 5.38 8.56
C PHE A 102 8.26 5.88 7.17
N THR A 103 8.93 6.96 6.79
CA THR A 103 8.80 7.58 5.48
C THR A 103 10.20 7.68 4.91
N LEU A 104 10.37 7.22 3.67
CA LEU A 104 11.61 7.30 2.92
C LEU A 104 11.50 8.39 1.87
N LYS A 105 12.63 9.04 1.57
CA LYS A 105 12.81 9.89 0.40
C LYS A 105 14.04 9.37 -0.35
N LEU A 106 13.92 9.18 -1.66
CA LEU A 106 15.07 8.78 -2.47
C LEU A 106 16.07 9.94 -2.53
N VAL A 107 17.31 9.68 -2.10
CA VAL A 107 18.41 10.68 -2.15
C VAL A 107 19.25 10.47 -3.40
N SER A 108 19.58 9.23 -3.71
CA SER A 108 20.39 8.89 -4.88
C SER A 108 20.17 7.44 -5.28
N LEU A 109 20.49 7.12 -6.53
CA LEU A 109 20.51 5.77 -7.08
C LEU A 109 21.79 5.60 -7.89
N GLN A 110 22.60 4.60 -7.52
CA GLN A 110 23.82 4.23 -8.23
C GLN A 110 23.58 3.04 -9.15
N HIS A 111 24.38 2.96 -10.22
CA HIS A 111 24.48 1.79 -11.05
C HIS A 111 25.38 0.74 -10.39
N GLY A 112 24.97 -0.52 -10.42
CA GLY A 112 25.73 -1.62 -9.84
C GLY A 112 25.67 -1.67 -8.31
N THR A 113 26.74 -2.18 -7.69
CA THR A 113 26.87 -2.26 -6.23
C THR A 113 27.23 -0.90 -5.65
N PHE A 114 26.81 -0.64 -4.41
CA PHE A 114 27.11 0.61 -3.72
C PHE A 114 28.63 0.85 -3.60
N ASP A 115 29.09 1.97 -4.15
CA ASP A 115 30.48 2.45 -4.06
C ASP A 115 30.51 3.93 -3.64
N THR A 116 31.22 4.21 -2.55
CA THR A 116 31.34 5.54 -1.97
C THR A 116 32.38 6.42 -2.66
N LYS A 117 33.29 5.85 -3.46
CA LYS A 117 34.40 6.58 -4.08
C LYS A 117 34.17 6.82 -5.57
N GLY A 118 33.75 5.79 -6.31
CA GLY A 118 33.66 5.82 -7.77
C GLY A 118 32.30 5.42 -8.34
N GLY A 119 31.27 5.28 -7.50
CA GLY A 119 29.94 4.83 -7.94
C GLY A 119 29.34 5.77 -8.98
N GLU A 120 28.89 5.21 -10.11
CA GLU A 120 28.18 5.96 -11.13
C GLU A 120 26.73 6.20 -10.71
N TYR A 121 26.33 7.47 -10.62
CA TYR A 121 24.98 7.83 -10.21
C TYR A 121 24.04 7.89 -11.42
N GLU A 122 23.00 7.06 -11.40
CA GLU A 122 21.92 7.10 -12.37
C GLU A 122 20.93 8.24 -12.05
N TRP A 123 20.75 8.53 -10.76
CA TRP A 123 19.87 9.60 -10.30
C TRP A 123 20.37 10.16 -8.97
N VAL A 124 20.26 11.48 -8.80
CA VAL A 124 20.59 12.19 -7.56
C VAL A 124 19.52 13.25 -7.33
N HIS A 125 18.98 13.28 -6.11
CA HIS A 125 18.07 14.32 -5.67
C HIS A 125 18.82 15.65 -5.58
N LYS A 126 18.21 16.71 -6.11
CA LYS A 126 18.72 18.08 -6.00
C LYS A 126 17.67 18.97 -5.33
N PRO A 127 18.04 19.91 -4.44
CA PRO A 127 17.08 20.77 -3.75
C PRO A 127 16.13 21.53 -4.69
N GLU A 128 16.57 21.88 -5.90
CA GLU A 128 15.76 22.59 -6.88
C GLU A 128 14.58 21.73 -7.38
N MET A 129 14.68 20.40 -7.27
CA MET A 129 13.62 19.48 -7.67
C MET A 129 12.41 19.56 -6.73
N ASP A 130 12.60 19.99 -5.48
CA ASP A 130 11.51 20.15 -4.50
C ASP A 130 10.70 21.44 -4.74
N THR A 131 11.15 22.33 -5.63
CA THR A 131 10.47 23.61 -5.91
C THR A 131 9.16 23.43 -6.68
N SER A 132 9.05 22.37 -7.49
CA SER A 132 7.86 22.11 -8.29
C SER A 132 6.88 21.20 -7.56
N ARG A 133 5.67 21.70 -7.31
CA ARG A 133 4.56 20.89 -6.77
C ARG A 133 3.85 20.03 -7.83
N ARG A 134 4.29 20.10 -9.09
CA ARG A 134 3.65 19.43 -10.23
C ARG A 134 4.47 18.28 -10.80
N ARG A 135 5.76 18.20 -10.49
CA ARG A 135 6.67 17.20 -11.03
C ARG A 135 7.14 16.29 -9.90
N PHE A 136 6.97 14.99 -10.10
CA PHE A 136 7.42 13.93 -9.20
C PHE A 136 8.27 12.93 -9.98
N PHE A 137 9.18 12.26 -9.28
CA PHE A 137 10.25 11.45 -9.89
C PHE A 137 10.14 9.96 -9.57
N LEU A 138 9.36 9.56 -8.56
CA LEU A 138 9.01 8.17 -8.25
C LEU A 138 7.62 7.85 -8.84
#